data_AF-A6K5Z5-F1
#
_entry.id   AF-A6K5Z5-F1
#
_cell.length_a   1.000
_cell.length_b   1.000
_cell.length_c   1.000
_cell.angle_alpha   90.00
_cell.angle_beta   90.00
_cell.angle_gamma   90.00
#
_symmetry.space_group_name_H-M   'P 1'
#
loop_
_entity.id
_entity.type
_entity.pdbx_description
1 polymer ?
#
loop_
_entity_poly.entity_id
_entity_poly.type
_entity_poly.pdbx_seq_one_letter_code
_entity_poly.pdbx_strand_id
1 'polypeptide(L)'
;MAAAVRQDLAQLMNSSGSHKDLAGKYRQILEKAIQLSGTEQLEALKAFVEAMVNENVSLVISRQLLTDFCTHLPNLPDSTAKEVYHFTLEKVQPRVISFEEQVASIRQRLASIYEKEEDWRNAAQVLVGIPLETGQKYSKHCT
;
A
#
# COMPACT_ATOMS: atom_id res chain seq x y z
N MET A 1 -15.04 11.96 -9.68
CA MET A 1 -14.00 11.12 -10.34
C MET A 1 -13.56 9.94 -9.48
N ALA A 2 -13.48 10.07 -8.15
CA ALA A 2 -13.15 8.93 -7.26
C ALA A 2 -14.08 7.70 -7.41
N ALA A 3 -15.37 7.92 -7.67
CA ALA A 3 -16.32 6.83 -7.93
C ALA A 3 -16.00 6.03 -9.22
N ALA A 4 -15.44 6.69 -10.25
CA ALA A 4 -15.03 6.02 -11.47
C ALA A 4 -13.82 5.09 -11.20
N VAL A 5 -12.84 5.56 -10.41
CA VAL A 5 -11.71 4.74 -9.96
C VAL A 5 -12.19 3.46 -9.26
N ARG A 6 -13.17 3.57 -8.35
CA ARG A 6 -13.78 2.40 -7.70
C ARG A 6 -14.44 1.43 -8.68
N GLN A 7 -15.17 1.95 -9.67
CA GLN A 7 -15.80 1.12 -10.69
C GLN A 7 -14.77 0.42 -11.58
N ASP A 8 -13.74 1.12 -12.04
CA ASP A 8 -12.66 0.54 -12.85
C ASP A 8 -11.96 -0.59 -12.08
N LEU A 9 -11.65 -0.37 -10.80
CA LEU A 9 -11.04 -1.40 -9.94
C LEU A 9 -11.95 -2.63 -9.80
N ALA A 10 -13.24 -2.44 -9.55
CA ALA A 10 -14.20 -3.54 -9.42
C ALA A 10 -14.39 -4.34 -10.73
N GLN A 11 -14.30 -3.67 -11.88
CA GLN A 11 -14.33 -4.34 -13.18
C GLN A 11 -13.08 -5.20 -13.40
N LEU A 12 -11.90 -4.69 -13.03
CA LEU A 12 -10.65 -5.43 -13.15
C LEU A 12 -10.57 -6.64 -12.23
N MET A 13 -11.18 -6.59 -11.05
CA MET A 13 -11.23 -7.71 -10.11
C MET A 13 -11.89 -8.96 -10.68
N ASN A 14 -12.86 -8.80 -11.58
CA ASN A 14 -13.55 -9.92 -12.26
C ASN A 14 -12.96 -10.22 -13.65
N SER A 15 -11.92 -9.51 -14.07
CA SER A 15 -11.35 -9.68 -15.40
C SER A 15 -10.37 -10.85 -15.45
N SER A 16 -10.58 -11.79 -16.37
CA SER A 16 -9.75 -12.99 -16.52
C SER A 16 -8.54 -12.77 -17.44
N GLY A 17 -7.94 -11.57 -17.40
CA GLY A 17 -6.79 -11.20 -18.23
C GLY A 17 -5.46 -11.81 -17.75
N SER A 18 -4.43 -11.73 -18.59
CA SER A 18 -3.06 -12.10 -18.17
C SER A 18 -2.58 -11.20 -17.02
N HIS A 19 -1.84 -11.75 -16.05
CA HIS A 19 -1.36 -10.99 -14.89
C HIS A 19 -0.61 -9.70 -15.25
N LYS A 20 0.17 -9.72 -16.35
CA LYS A 20 0.91 -8.57 -16.87
C LYS A 20 -0.01 -7.45 -17.38
N ASP A 21 -1.07 -7.81 -18.09
CA ASP A 21 -2.08 -6.86 -18.59
C ASP A 21 -2.87 -6.25 -17.43
N LEU A 22 -3.30 -7.10 -16.50
CA LEU A 22 -4.06 -6.68 -15.33
C LEU A 22 -3.26 -5.73 -14.44
N ALA A 23 -2.00 -6.05 -14.14
CA ALA A 23 -1.10 -5.16 -13.40
C ALA A 23 -0.88 -3.81 -14.11
N GLY A 24 -0.77 -3.82 -15.44
CA GLY A 24 -0.67 -2.59 -16.24
C GLY A 24 -1.91 -1.71 -16.13
N LYS A 25 -3.11 -2.30 -16.19
CA LYS A 25 -4.38 -1.58 -16.03
C LYS A 25 -4.53 -1.00 -14.62
N TYR A 26 -4.20 -1.76 -13.59
CA TYR A 26 -4.19 -1.24 -12.22
C TYR A 26 -3.21 -0.08 -12.04
N ARG A 27 -2.01 -0.14 -12.64
CA ARG A 27 -1.05 0.97 -12.60
C ARG A 27 -1.61 2.22 -13.25
N GLN A 28 -2.27 2.10 -14.41
CA GLN A 28 -2.93 3.26 -15.05
C GLN A 28 -4.00 3.88 -14.14
N ILE A 29 -4.77 3.07 -13.42
CA ILE A 29 -5.77 3.57 -12.46
C ILE A 29 -5.08 4.26 -11.28
N LEU A 30 -3.98 3.71 -10.79
CA LEU A 30 -3.17 4.32 -9.74
C LEU A 30 -2.64 5.69 -10.18
N GLU A 31 -2.06 5.79 -11.37
CA GLU A 31 -1.57 7.06 -11.91
C GLU A 31 -2.70 8.09 -12.05
N LYS A 32 -3.88 7.68 -12.53
CA LYS A 32 -5.07 8.54 -12.56
C LYS A 32 -5.46 9.01 -11.16
N ALA A 33 -5.46 8.11 -10.17
CA ALA A 33 -5.78 8.44 -8.78
C ALA A 33 -4.77 9.44 -8.19
N ILE A 34 -3.48 9.30 -8.49
CA ILE A 34 -2.43 10.21 -8.04
C ILE A 34 -2.57 11.59 -8.68
N GLN A 35 -3.01 11.67 -9.94
CA GLN A 35 -3.26 12.95 -10.62
C GLN A 35 -4.50 13.70 -10.10
N LEU A 36 -5.41 13.05 -9.37
CA LEU A 36 -6.49 13.74 -8.68
C LEU A 36 -5.94 14.63 -7.57
N SER A 37 -6.70 15.63 -7.16
CA SER A 37 -6.32 16.56 -6.08
C SER A 37 -7.46 16.74 -5.08
N GLY A 38 -7.10 17.04 -3.83
CA GLY A 38 -8.06 17.25 -2.75
C GLY A 38 -8.61 15.96 -2.17
N THR A 39 -9.87 16.00 -1.73
CA THR A 39 -10.55 14.86 -1.07
C THR A 39 -10.75 13.67 -2.01
N GLU A 40 -10.95 13.90 -3.30
CA GLU A 40 -11.12 12.84 -4.30
C GLU A 40 -9.87 11.97 -4.44
N GLN A 41 -8.68 12.56 -4.31
CA GLN A 41 -7.40 11.83 -4.36
C GLN A 41 -7.32 10.84 -3.21
N LEU A 42 -7.60 11.30 -2.00
CA LEU A 42 -7.60 10.48 -0.79
C LEU A 42 -8.62 9.33 -0.89
N GLU A 43 -9.84 9.60 -1.36
CA GLU A 43 -10.85 8.56 -1.55
C GLU A 43 -10.47 7.53 -2.62
N ALA A 44 -9.81 7.97 -3.70
CA ALA A 44 -9.32 7.10 -4.77
C ALA A 44 -8.15 6.22 -4.28
N LEU A 45 -7.21 6.76 -3.50
CA LEU A 45 -6.11 5.99 -2.91
C LEU A 45 -6.63 4.96 -1.91
N LYS A 46 -7.60 5.33 -1.05
CA LYS A 46 -8.27 4.40 -0.13
C LYS A 46 -8.96 3.27 -0.89
N ALA A 47 -9.71 3.60 -1.95
CA ALA A 47 -10.34 2.61 -2.80
C ALA A 47 -9.33 1.65 -3.46
N PHE A 48 -8.19 2.18 -3.89
CA PHE A 48 -7.11 1.39 -4.47
C PHE A 48 -6.56 0.36 -3.46
N VAL A 49 -6.28 0.80 -2.24
CA VAL A 49 -5.84 -0.09 -1.15
C VAL A 49 -6.87 -1.20 -0.88
N GLU A 50 -8.16 -0.86 -0.82
CA GLU A 50 -9.24 -1.83 -0.60
C GLU A 50 -9.32 -2.88 -1.72
N ALA A 51 -9.12 -2.47 -2.98
CA ALA A 51 -9.04 -3.40 -4.10
C ALA A 51 -7.80 -4.31 -4.00
N MET A 52 -6.65 -3.79 -3.57
CA MET A 52 -5.41 -4.56 -3.48
C MET A 52 -5.40 -5.61 -2.37
N VAL A 53 -6.05 -5.32 -1.24
CA VAL A 53 -6.18 -6.29 -0.13
C VAL A 53 -7.26 -7.34 -0.39
N ASN A 54 -8.05 -7.18 -1.45
CA ASN A 54 -9.10 -8.12 -1.81
C ASN A 54 -8.52 -9.50 -2.20
N GLU A 55 -9.21 -10.57 -1.82
CA GLU A 55 -8.78 -11.96 -2.07
C GLU A 55 -8.93 -12.36 -3.53
N ASN A 56 -9.80 -11.68 -4.30
CA ASN A 56 -9.96 -11.91 -5.73
C ASN A 56 -8.75 -11.45 -6.55
N VAL A 57 -7.90 -10.57 -5.99
CA VAL A 57 -6.70 -10.09 -6.66
C VAL A 57 -5.50 -10.98 -6.27
N SER A 58 -4.75 -11.41 -7.29
CA SER A 58 -3.55 -12.22 -7.09
C SER A 58 -2.50 -11.49 -6.25
N LEU A 59 -1.96 -12.18 -5.23
CA LEU A 59 -0.94 -11.64 -4.32
C LEU A 59 0.26 -11.01 -5.03
N VAL A 60 0.69 -11.61 -6.15
CA VAL A 60 1.82 -11.10 -6.96
C VAL A 60 1.52 -9.69 -7.49
N ILE A 61 0.30 -9.47 -7.98
CA ILE A 61 -0.15 -8.18 -8.52
C ILE A 61 -0.31 -7.19 -7.36
N SER A 62 -0.97 -7.59 -6.28
CA SER A 62 -1.16 -6.73 -5.10
C SER A 62 0.16 -6.25 -4.50
N ARG A 63 1.16 -7.14 -4.34
CA ARG A 63 2.49 -6.77 -3.84
C ARG A 63 3.17 -5.78 -4.76
N GLN A 64 3.20 -6.06 -6.06
CA GLN A 64 3.82 -5.18 -7.05
C GLN A 64 3.21 -3.78 -7.04
N LEU A 65 1.88 -3.70 -6.97
CA LEU A 65 1.15 -2.43 -6.97
C LEU A 65 1.24 -1.69 -5.64
N LEU A 66 1.24 -2.38 -4.50
CA LEU A 66 1.47 -1.74 -3.20
C LEU A 66 2.88 -1.18 -3.09
N THR A 67 3.89 -1.85 -3.65
CA THR A 67 5.25 -1.31 -3.72
C THR A 67 5.29 -0.05 -4.58
N ASP A 68 4.67 -0.08 -5.76
CA ASP A 68 4.54 1.06 -6.68
C ASP A 68 3.83 2.23 -5.97
N PHE A 69 2.69 1.98 -5.35
CA PHE A 69 1.93 2.92 -4.50
C PHE A 69 2.81 3.58 -3.42
N CYS A 70 3.60 2.80 -2.68
CA CYS A 70 4.50 3.33 -1.65
C CYS A 70 5.56 4.29 -2.19
N THR A 71 5.96 4.17 -3.46
CA THR A 71 6.92 5.11 -4.09
C THR A 71 6.27 6.43 -4.48
N HIS A 72 4.95 6.47 -4.69
CA HIS A 72 4.21 7.68 -5.04
C HIS A 72 3.72 8.48 -3.83
N LEU A 73 3.44 7.82 -2.70
CA LEU A 73 3.03 8.47 -1.45
C LEU A 73 3.93 9.62 -0.94
N PRO A 74 5.28 9.57 -1.01
CA PRO A 74 6.12 10.68 -0.57
C PRO A 74 6.01 11.95 -1.44
N ASN A 75 5.36 11.88 -2.60
CA ASN A 75 5.07 13.07 -3.42
C ASN A 75 3.80 13.81 -2.93
N LEU A 76 3.04 13.22 -2.01
CA LEU A 76 1.84 13.80 -1.43
C LEU A 76 2.19 14.63 -0.17
N PRO A 77 1.30 15.54 0.25
CA PRO A 77 1.46 16.23 1.53
C PRO A 77 1.56 15.23 2.68
N ASP A 78 2.46 15.48 3.64
CA ASP A 78 2.70 14.58 4.77
C ASP A 78 1.41 14.23 5.54
N SER A 79 0.48 15.18 5.69
CA SER A 79 -0.83 14.94 6.31
C SER A 79 -1.66 13.89 5.57
N THR A 80 -1.73 13.98 4.23
CA THR A 80 -2.48 13.03 3.39
C THR A 80 -1.76 11.68 3.36
N ALA A 81 -0.44 11.69 3.18
CA ALA A 81 0.36 10.47 3.15
C ALA A 81 0.23 9.69 4.47
N LYS A 82 0.29 10.36 5.61
CA LYS A 82 0.11 9.77 6.94
C LYS A 82 -1.26 9.09 7.08
N GLU A 83 -2.34 9.76 6.67
CA GLU A 83 -3.67 9.18 6.72
C GLU A 83 -3.81 7.94 5.83
N VAL A 84 -3.23 7.98 4.63
CA VAL A 84 -3.21 6.84 3.70
C VAL A 84 -2.37 5.68 4.25
N TYR A 85 -1.23 5.95 4.88
CA TYR A 85 -0.40 4.92 5.51
C TYR A 85 -1.13 4.20 6.63
N HIS A 86 -1.77 4.93 7.55
CA HIS A 86 -2.58 4.33 8.62
C HIS A 86 -3.70 3.47 8.06
N PHE A 87 -4.46 4.01 7.11
CA PHE A 87 -5.53 3.27 6.44
C PHE A 87 -5.03 2.00 5.76
N THR A 88 -3.86 2.07 5.11
CA THR A 88 -3.25 0.90 4.44
C THR A 88 -2.84 -0.17 5.44
N LEU A 89 -2.26 0.22 6.58
CA LEU A 89 -1.89 -0.72 7.64
C LEU A 89 -3.12 -1.42 8.23
N GLU A 90 -4.21 -0.69 8.47
CA GLU A 90 -5.45 -1.28 8.98
C GLU A 90 -6.07 -2.27 7.99
N LYS A 91 -6.09 -1.93 6.69
CA LYS A 91 -6.66 -2.81 5.65
C LYS A 91 -5.81 -4.03 5.35
N VAL A 92 -4.49 -3.91 5.48
CA VAL A 92 -3.56 -5.03 5.26
C VAL A 92 -3.39 -5.92 6.49
N GLN A 93 -3.76 -5.43 7.70
CA GLN A 93 -3.71 -6.15 8.96
C GLN A 93 -4.19 -7.62 8.90
N PRO A 94 -5.38 -7.96 8.35
CA PRO A 94 -5.86 -9.35 8.27
C PRO A 94 -4.96 -10.26 7.41
N ARG A 95 -4.19 -9.67 6.49
CA ARG A 95 -3.28 -10.37 5.57
C ARG A 95 -1.82 -9.95 5.80
N VAL A 96 -1.47 -9.44 6.98
CA VAL A 96 -0.16 -8.85 7.28
C VAL A 96 1.00 -9.80 6.97
N ILE A 97 0.81 -11.10 7.19
CA ILE A 97 1.80 -12.15 6.89
C ILE A 97 2.10 -12.23 5.39
N SER A 98 1.09 -12.00 4.53
CA SER A 98 1.25 -12.03 3.08
C SER A 98 1.92 -10.76 2.52
N PHE A 99 1.88 -9.66 3.27
CA PHE A 99 2.37 -8.34 2.86
C PHE A 99 3.45 -7.80 3.81
N GLU A 100 4.21 -8.69 4.45
CA GLU A 100 5.18 -8.33 5.50
C GLU A 100 6.19 -7.28 5.00
N GLU A 101 6.70 -7.45 3.79
CA GLU A 101 7.63 -6.52 3.15
C GLU A 101 7.01 -5.14 2.89
N GLN A 102 5.78 -5.11 2.37
CA GLN A 102 5.05 -3.86 2.11
C GLN A 102 4.73 -3.13 3.42
N VAL A 103 4.32 -3.88 4.45
CA VAL A 103 4.04 -3.35 5.80
C VAL A 103 5.29 -2.76 6.42
N ALA A 104 6.43 -3.44 6.33
CA ALA A 104 7.71 -2.93 6.80
C ALA A 104 8.07 -1.61 6.11
N SER A 105 7.99 -1.57 4.78
CA SER A 105 8.26 -0.35 3.99
C SER A 105 7.32 0.80 4.35
N ILE A 106 6.02 0.55 4.51
CA ILE A 106 5.03 1.55 4.93
C ILE A 106 5.37 2.10 6.31
N ARG A 107 5.65 1.23 7.28
CA ARG A 107 6.01 1.63 8.65
C ARG A 107 7.28 2.46 8.68
N GLN A 108 8.31 2.09 7.91
CA GLN A 108 9.53 2.88 7.80
C GLN A 108 9.25 4.30 7.27
N ARG A 109 8.45 4.42 6.20
CA ARG A 109 8.08 5.73 5.64
C ARG A 109 7.25 6.57 6.60
N LEU A 110 6.29 5.94 7.27
CA LEU A 110 5.45 6.59 8.27
C LEU A 110 6.28 7.09 9.46
N ALA A 111 7.26 6.30 9.92
CA ALA A 111 8.20 6.73 10.97
C ALA A 111 9.03 7.94 10.53
N SER A 112 9.51 7.98 9.28
CA SER A 112 10.22 9.16 8.75
C SER A 112 9.34 10.41 8.69
N ILE A 113 8.02 10.29 8.50
CA ILE A 113 7.10 11.44 8.58
C ILE A 113 7.00 11.94 10.02
N TYR A 114 6.79 11.05 10.98
CA TYR A 114 6.76 11.42 12.41
C TYR A 114 8.07 12.03 12.89
N GLU A 115 9.21 11.54 12.39
CA GLU A 115 10.53 12.09 12.66
C GLU A 115 10.66 13.55 12.20
N LYS A 116 10.17 13.87 10.99
CA LYS A 116 10.14 15.25 10.46
C LYS A 116 9.25 16.18 11.27
N GLU A 117 8.20 15.65 11.89
CA GLU A 117 7.28 16.40 12.76
C GLU A 117 7.77 16.47 14.21
N GLU A 118 8.99 16.01 14.49
CA GLU A 118 9.60 15.97 15.84
C GLU A 118 8.83 15.07 16.83
N ASP A 119 8.01 14.14 16.32
CA ASP A 119 7.24 13.18 17.11
C ASP A 119 7.99 11.84 17.22
N TRP A 120 9.09 11.88 17.97
CA TRP A 120 10.01 10.75 18.16
C TRP A 120 9.32 9.53 18.80
N ARG A 121 8.30 9.76 19.63
CA ARG A 121 7.59 8.70 20.34
C ARG A 121 6.75 7.87 19.36
N ASN A 122 5.99 8.54 18.51
CA ASN A 122 5.20 7.86 17.49
C ASN A 122 6.10 7.20 16.43
N ALA A 123 7.18 7.87 16.01
CA ALA A 123 8.16 7.29 15.08
C ALA A 123 8.74 5.96 15.59
N ALA A 124 9.19 5.92 16.86
CA ALA A 124 9.71 4.70 17.47
C ALA A 124 8.64 3.60 17.58
N GLN A 125 7.40 3.95 17.95
CA GLN A 125 6.31 2.98 18.07
C GLN A 125 5.98 2.32 16.73
N VAL A 126 6.00 3.08 15.64
CA VAL A 126 5.75 2.55 14.29
C VAL A 126 6.85 1.55 13.88
N LEU A 127 8.13 1.87 14.16
CA LEU A 127 9.28 1.01 13.86
C LEU A 127 9.30 -0.29 14.68
N VAL A 128 8.90 -0.23 15.96
CA VAL A 128 8.79 -1.43 16.82
C VAL A 128 7.75 -2.42 16.27
N GLY A 129 6.74 -1.94 15.57
CA GLY A 129 5.72 -2.78 14.94
C GLY A 129 6.17 -3.49 13.66
N ILE A 130 7.42 -3.30 13.20
CA ILE A 130 7.98 -4.04 12.06
C ILE A 130 8.46 -5.40 12.57
N PRO A 131 7.91 -6.52 12.07
CA PRO A 131 8.39 -7.86 12.44
C PRO A 131 9.78 -8.11 11.82
N LEU A 132 10.83 -7.61 12.47
CA LEU A 132 12.22 -7.78 12.02
C LEU A 132 12.74 -9.22 12.21
N GLU A 133 12.06 -10.03 13.04
CA GLU A 133 12.56 -11.34 13.47
C GLU A 133 12.14 -12.52 12.56
N THR A 134 11.15 -12.35 11.68
CA THR A 134 10.62 -13.43 10.82
C THR A 134 11.28 -13.55 9.44
N GLY A 135 11.91 -12.48 8.93
CA GLY A 135 12.49 -12.46 7.58
C GLY A 135 13.87 -13.13 7.41
N GLN A 136 14.59 -13.43 8.51
CA GLN A 136 16.02 -13.80 8.43
C GLN A 136 16.35 -15.24 8.86
N LYS A 137 15.39 -16.05 9.31
CA LYS A 137 15.67 -17.42 9.80
C LYS A 137 15.47 -18.57 8.80
N TYR A 138 15.08 -18.32 7.55
CA TYR A 138 14.93 -19.40 6.55
C TYR A 138 16.10 -19.55 5.56
N SER A 139 17.12 -18.71 5.60
CA SER A 139 18.25 -18.78 4.63
C SER A 139 19.60 -19.18 5.22
N LYS A 140 19.66 -19.69 6.47
CA LYS A 140 20.96 -20.05 7.10
C LYS A 140 21.04 -21.39 7.85
N HIS A 141 20.09 -22.32 7.71
CA HIS A 141 20.31 -23.67 8.25
C HIS A 141 19.56 -24.75 7.46
N CYS A 142 20.24 -25.32 6.47
CA CYS A 142 20.44 -26.76 6.42
C CYS A 142 21.64 -27.05 5.51
N THR A 143 22.79 -27.24 6.15
CA THR A 143 23.86 -28.12 5.65
C THR A 143 23.40 -29.56 5.81
#